data_AF-A0A218Y1X8-F1
#
_entry.id   AF-A0A218Y1X8-F1
#
_cell.length_a   1.000
_cell.length_b   1.000
_cell.length_c   1.000
_cell.angle_alpha   90.00
_cell.angle_beta   90.00
_cell.angle_gamma   90.00
#
_symmetry.space_group_name_H-M   'P 1'
#
loop_
_entity.id
_entity.type
_entity.pdbx_description
1 polymer ?
#
loop_
_entity_poly.entity_id
_entity_poly.type
_entity_poly.pdbx_seq_one_letter_code
_entity_poly.pdbx_strand_id
1 'polypeptide(L)'
;MDKDGKMRFGADSDSEITRGFCSCLVWMLDGAAPEEVLELKTEDLASLNVGLPRGGERSRVNTWHNVLISMQKRTKMLMAERDGKAPFQPFPSLVVTAGGIHAKGSYAEAQARYLSPDGFKVKELVGVLKEKKIGVVAHFYMDPEVQGILTAAQKEWPHIHISDSLVMADSAVKMAKAGCQFITVLGVDFMSENVRAILDQARFSEIGVYRMSDDRIGCSLADAASAPAYMDYLAEGSKSPPSLHVVYINTSLETKAYAHELVPTITCTSSNVVQTILQAFAQVPDLHVLYGPDSYMGANIKELFQQMTMMTDEEIGEIHCAHNKESIRSLLRRLHYYEDGTCIVHHLFGHEVVEQINEMYSDAFLTAHFEVPGEMFSLAMEAKRRGMGVVGSTRNILDFIKQRAQEALDRNVKEHLQFVLGTESGMVTSIVAAVRNVLGSAESPTSGAKISVEIVFPVSSESMTKTSSDQSSLGVNPGKIGDLMLPVVPGVASGEGCSIHGGCASCPYMKMNSLTSLLTVCHQLPDEKNTLLAFRAERFKSQTPHGKSIADVGCEPILHMRHFQVSLSLSLSVFCLPEVTFETCFN
;
A
#
# COMPACT_ATOMS: atom_id res chain seq x y z
N MET A 1 -36.99 3.14 12.43
CA MET A 1 -38.18 3.22 11.57
C MET A 1 -39.40 3.08 12.46
N ASP A 2 -40.40 3.95 12.31
CA ASP A 2 -41.64 3.85 13.08
C ASP A 2 -42.61 2.82 12.47
N LYS A 3 -43.81 2.71 13.07
CA LYS A 3 -44.84 1.75 12.66
C LYS A 3 -45.41 2.02 11.26
N ASP A 4 -45.26 3.26 10.76
CA ASP A 4 -45.75 3.70 9.46
C ASP A 4 -44.64 3.63 8.38
N GLY A 5 -43.47 3.08 8.72
CA GLY A 5 -42.34 2.93 7.80
C GLY A 5 -41.50 4.19 7.64
N LYS A 6 -41.72 5.23 8.46
CA LYS A 6 -40.97 6.49 8.39
C LYS A 6 -39.70 6.45 9.23
N MET A 7 -38.72 7.24 8.81
CA MET A 7 -37.43 7.30 9.50
C MET A 7 -37.51 8.21 10.72
N ARG A 8 -36.88 7.80 11.81
CA ARG A 8 -36.80 8.57 13.05
C ARG A 8 -35.34 8.72 13.42
N PHE A 9 -34.87 9.95 13.60
CA PHE A 9 -33.46 10.23 13.82
C PHE A 9 -33.22 10.91 15.18
N GLY A 10 -32.11 10.53 15.80
CA GLY A 10 -31.56 11.19 16.97
C GLY A 10 -30.07 11.38 16.75
N ALA A 11 -29.57 12.57 17.06
CA ALA A 11 -28.16 12.91 16.93
C ALA A 11 -27.76 13.78 18.12
N ASP A 12 -26.54 13.58 18.61
CA ASP A 12 -25.98 14.31 19.75
C ASP A 12 -24.52 14.67 19.47
N SER A 13 -24.04 15.77 20.05
CA SER A 13 -22.67 16.23 19.89
C SER A 13 -22.24 17.14 21.03
N ASP A 14 -20.99 16.97 21.46
CA ASP A 14 -20.34 17.81 22.49
C ASP A 14 -20.01 19.23 21.99
N SER A 15 -20.05 19.46 20.68
CA SER A 15 -19.90 20.79 20.06
C SER A 15 -21.26 21.45 19.92
N GLU A 16 -21.45 22.63 20.53
CA GLU A 16 -22.73 23.36 20.45
C GLU A 16 -23.15 23.68 19.01
N ILE A 17 -22.17 24.01 18.17
CA ILE A 17 -22.38 24.29 16.74
C ILE A 17 -22.80 23.01 16.02
N THR A 18 -22.10 21.90 16.26
CA THR A 18 -22.44 20.60 15.65
C THR A 18 -23.80 20.10 16.12
N ARG A 19 -24.15 20.32 17.39
CA ARG A 19 -25.48 20.00 17.95
C ARG A 19 -26.58 20.80 17.27
N GLY A 20 -26.34 22.09 16.99
CA GLY A 20 -27.25 22.92 16.20
C GLY A 20 -27.45 22.35 14.78
N PHE A 21 -26.36 21.95 14.11
CA PHE A 21 -26.44 21.34 12.78
C PHE A 21 -27.14 19.98 12.76
N CYS A 22 -26.81 19.10 13.71
CA CYS A 22 -27.51 17.85 13.92
C CYS A 22 -29.01 18.08 14.12
N SER A 23 -29.40 19.11 14.88
CA SER A 23 -30.81 19.46 15.10
C SER A 23 -31.52 19.88 13.81
N CYS A 24 -30.85 20.64 12.92
CA CYS A 24 -31.40 21.01 11.62
C CYS A 24 -31.62 19.81 10.70
N LEU A 25 -30.64 18.89 10.63
CA LEU A 25 -30.75 17.66 9.83
C LEU A 25 -31.84 16.73 10.38
N VAL A 26 -31.88 16.53 11.70
CA VAL A 26 -32.94 15.76 12.35
C VAL A 26 -34.30 16.40 12.07
N TRP A 27 -34.44 17.73 12.21
CA TRP A 27 -35.70 18.42 11.92
C TRP A 27 -36.17 18.24 10.47
N MET A 28 -35.23 18.19 9.52
CA MET A 28 -35.54 18.02 8.09
C MET A 28 -35.92 16.58 7.72
N LEU A 29 -35.24 15.59 8.31
CA LEU A 29 -35.33 14.18 7.89
C LEU A 29 -36.17 13.30 8.84
N ASP A 30 -36.46 13.76 10.06
CA ASP A 30 -37.29 13.03 11.01
C ASP A 30 -38.75 12.99 10.52
N GLY A 31 -39.26 11.78 10.29
CA GLY A 31 -40.59 11.54 9.71
C GLY A 31 -40.64 11.47 8.17
N ALA A 32 -39.49 11.56 7.49
CA ALA A 32 -39.36 11.37 6.04
C ALA A 32 -39.44 9.88 5.66
N ALA A 33 -39.81 9.62 4.40
CA ALA A 33 -39.74 8.27 3.84
C ALA A 33 -38.26 7.86 3.64
N PRO A 34 -37.92 6.56 3.73
CA PRO A 34 -36.55 6.10 3.54
C PRO A 34 -35.95 6.54 2.19
N GLU A 35 -36.74 6.51 1.12
CA GLU A 35 -36.33 6.91 -0.22
C GLU A 35 -35.97 8.41 -0.29
N GLU A 36 -36.74 9.27 0.37
CA GLU A 36 -36.49 10.72 0.45
C GLU A 36 -35.17 11.03 1.20
N VAL A 37 -34.87 10.26 2.25
CA VAL A 37 -33.60 10.40 2.99
C VAL A 37 -32.40 10.05 2.10
N LEU A 38 -32.55 9.06 1.21
CA LEU A 38 -31.50 8.59 0.30
C LEU A 38 -31.34 9.45 -0.95
N GLU A 39 -32.41 10.11 -1.41
CA GLU A 39 -32.36 11.04 -2.55
C GLU A 39 -31.63 12.33 -2.23
N LEU A 40 -31.59 12.73 -0.96
CA LEU A 40 -30.94 13.96 -0.52
C LEU A 40 -29.43 13.91 -0.80
N LYS A 41 -28.94 14.74 -1.73
CA LYS A 41 -27.52 14.84 -1.99
C LYS A 41 -26.88 15.83 -1.04
N THR A 42 -25.62 15.60 -0.76
CA THR A 42 -24.83 16.52 0.04
C THR A 42 -24.60 17.87 -0.65
N GLU A 43 -24.69 17.90 -1.98
CA GLU A 43 -24.67 19.11 -2.81
C GLU A 43 -25.91 19.99 -2.59
N ASP A 44 -27.07 19.38 -2.35
CA ASP A 44 -28.34 20.10 -2.10
C ASP A 44 -28.29 20.87 -0.77
N LEU A 45 -27.41 20.43 0.14
CA LEU A 45 -27.17 21.09 1.42
C LEU A 45 -26.13 22.21 1.33
N ALA A 46 -25.38 22.33 0.23
CA ALA A 46 -24.35 23.36 0.09
C ALA A 46 -24.95 24.78 0.13
N SER A 47 -26.20 24.95 -0.33
CA SER A 47 -26.95 26.21 -0.28
C SER A 47 -27.40 26.63 1.12
N LEU A 48 -27.37 25.73 2.10
CA LEU A 48 -27.75 26.02 3.50
C LEU A 48 -26.59 26.63 4.31
N ASN A 49 -25.38 26.71 3.76
CA ASN A 49 -24.21 27.36 4.38
C ASN A 49 -24.27 28.91 4.42
N VAL A 50 -25.47 29.48 4.47
CA VAL A 50 -25.69 30.93 4.50
C VAL A 50 -25.15 31.49 5.83
N GLY A 51 -24.01 32.19 5.78
CA GLY A 51 -23.45 32.94 6.91
C GLY A 51 -22.04 32.56 7.37
N LEU A 52 -21.40 31.55 6.77
CA LEU A 52 -19.98 31.24 7.03
C LEU A 52 -19.08 32.00 6.03
N PRO A 53 -17.97 32.62 6.46
CA PRO A 53 -17.07 33.33 5.55
C PRO A 53 -16.55 32.37 4.47
N ARG A 54 -16.55 32.82 3.20
CA ARG A 54 -15.83 32.15 2.10
C ARG A 54 -14.34 32.13 2.45
N GLY A 55 -13.91 31.12 3.20
CA GLY A 55 -12.53 30.98 3.72
C GLY A 55 -12.42 30.44 5.15
N GLY A 56 -13.53 30.26 5.90
CA GLY A 56 -13.49 29.73 7.26
C GLY A 56 -13.48 28.20 7.33
N GLU A 57 -12.32 27.61 7.64
CA GLU A 57 -12.06 26.22 8.08
C GLU A 57 -12.88 25.10 7.39
N ARG A 58 -12.27 24.45 6.40
CA ARG A 58 -12.73 23.21 5.70
C ARG A 58 -13.31 22.13 6.64
N SER A 59 -12.91 22.11 7.92
CA SER A 59 -13.41 21.21 8.98
C SER A 59 -14.94 21.26 9.20
N ARG A 60 -15.57 22.43 9.07
CA ARG A 60 -16.97 22.65 9.49
C ARG A 60 -18.01 22.22 8.44
N VAL A 61 -17.64 22.29 7.16
CA VAL A 61 -18.47 21.82 6.04
C VAL A 61 -18.58 20.29 6.01
N ASN A 62 -17.54 19.60 6.51
CA ASN A 62 -17.50 18.13 6.57
C ASN A 62 -18.46 17.56 7.63
N THR A 63 -18.85 18.34 8.64
CA THR A 63 -19.72 17.87 9.73
C THR A 63 -21.15 17.54 9.25
N TRP A 64 -21.76 18.38 8.41
CA TRP A 64 -23.08 18.12 7.82
C TRP A 64 -23.08 16.89 6.93
N HIS A 65 -22.04 16.78 6.11
CA HIS A 65 -21.83 15.70 5.15
C HIS A 65 -21.77 14.34 5.86
N ASN A 66 -20.95 14.25 6.92
CA ASN A 66 -20.74 13.00 7.65
C ASN A 66 -22.00 12.56 8.41
N VAL A 67 -22.72 13.50 9.02
CA VAL A 67 -23.97 13.19 9.74
C VAL A 67 -25.05 12.70 8.76
N LEU A 68 -25.23 13.37 7.62
CA LEU A 68 -26.18 12.91 6.59
C LEU A 68 -25.82 11.52 6.08
N ILE A 69 -24.57 11.28 5.73
CA ILE A 69 -24.11 9.98 5.23
C ILE A 69 -24.36 8.89 6.28
N SER A 70 -24.11 9.17 7.56
CA SER A 70 -24.39 8.21 8.65
C SER A 70 -25.89 7.94 8.81
N MET A 71 -26.75 8.97 8.66
CA MET A 71 -28.21 8.82 8.63
C MET A 71 -28.66 7.95 7.44
N GLN A 72 -28.12 8.20 6.25
CA GLN A 72 -28.41 7.44 5.03
C GLN A 72 -27.97 5.98 5.17
N LYS A 73 -26.77 5.72 5.69
CA LYS A 73 -26.28 4.36 5.98
C LYS A 73 -27.21 3.60 6.91
N ARG A 74 -27.62 4.20 8.04
CA ARG A 74 -28.60 3.58 8.96
C ARG A 74 -29.96 3.36 8.32
N THR A 75 -30.36 4.25 7.41
CA THR A 75 -31.60 4.11 6.64
C THR A 75 -31.54 2.89 5.72
N LYS A 76 -30.46 2.76 4.94
CA LYS A 76 -30.23 1.58 4.07
C LYS A 76 -30.25 0.28 4.86
N MET A 77 -29.61 0.23 6.04
CA MET A 77 -29.62 -0.96 6.90
C MET A 77 -31.03 -1.36 7.33
N LEU A 78 -31.84 -0.39 7.78
CA LEU A 78 -33.23 -0.63 8.20
C LEU A 78 -34.13 -1.04 7.01
N MET A 79 -33.89 -0.49 5.81
CA MET A 79 -34.59 -0.92 4.59
C MET A 79 -34.23 -2.35 4.19
N ALA A 80 -32.95 -2.72 4.27
CA ALA A 80 -32.51 -4.09 3.98
C ALA A 80 -33.13 -5.10 4.94
N GLU A 81 -33.19 -4.79 6.24
CA GLU A 81 -33.88 -5.58 7.26
C GLU A 81 -35.38 -5.73 6.95
N ARG A 82 -36.06 -4.65 6.54
CA ARG A 82 -37.48 -4.66 6.15
C ARG A 82 -37.75 -5.55 4.93
N ASP A 83 -36.89 -5.44 3.92
CA ASP A 83 -37.08 -6.12 2.63
C ASP A 83 -36.61 -7.59 2.66
N GLY A 84 -36.16 -8.09 3.81
CA GLY A 84 -35.65 -9.46 3.98
C GLY A 84 -34.39 -9.75 3.15
N LYS A 85 -33.73 -8.71 2.63
CA LYS A 85 -32.44 -8.84 1.95
C LYS A 85 -31.38 -9.16 3.00
N ALA A 86 -30.50 -10.12 2.69
CA ALA A 86 -29.35 -10.36 3.56
C ALA A 86 -28.57 -9.03 3.67
N PRO A 87 -28.32 -8.51 4.88
CA PRO A 87 -27.47 -7.33 5.03
C PRO A 87 -26.10 -7.66 4.45
N PHE A 88 -25.47 -6.68 3.78
CA PHE A 88 -24.09 -6.83 3.35
C PHE A 88 -23.24 -7.26 4.55
N GLN A 89 -22.46 -8.32 4.37
CA GLN A 89 -21.60 -8.79 5.45
C GLN A 89 -20.52 -7.75 5.67
N PRO A 90 -20.31 -7.25 6.90
CA PRO A 90 -19.24 -6.31 7.15
C PRO A 90 -17.91 -6.96 6.79
N PHE A 91 -17.02 -6.16 6.24
CA PHE A 91 -15.65 -6.56 6.04
C PHE A 91 -15.00 -6.96 7.37
N PRO A 92 -14.07 -7.94 7.36
CA PRO A 92 -13.28 -8.25 8.54
C PRO A 92 -12.56 -7.01 9.08
N SER A 93 -12.43 -6.90 10.40
CA SER A 93 -11.79 -5.74 11.00
C SER A 93 -11.08 -6.05 12.32
N LEU A 94 -10.10 -5.21 12.66
CA LEU A 94 -9.42 -5.21 13.95
C LEU A 94 -9.72 -3.91 14.69
N VAL A 95 -10.29 -4.02 15.88
CA VAL A 95 -10.55 -2.90 16.78
C VAL A 95 -9.43 -2.82 17.82
N VAL A 96 -8.62 -1.78 17.71
CA VAL A 96 -7.51 -1.49 18.61
C VAL A 96 -7.97 -0.47 19.66
N THR A 97 -7.73 -0.78 20.93
CA THR A 97 -8.00 0.08 22.08
C THR A 97 -6.78 0.07 23.00
N ALA A 98 -6.72 0.99 23.97
CA ALA A 98 -5.69 0.96 25.01
C ALA A 98 -5.68 -0.39 25.76
N GLY A 99 -6.87 -0.93 26.07
CA GLY A 99 -7.04 -2.18 26.81
C GLY A 99 -6.82 -3.47 26.00
N GLY A 100 -6.59 -3.40 24.68
CA GLY A 100 -6.37 -4.58 23.85
C GLY A 100 -6.92 -4.49 22.43
N ILE A 101 -6.86 -5.62 21.73
CA ILE A 101 -7.26 -5.77 20.32
C ILE A 101 -8.41 -6.76 20.25
N HIS A 102 -9.48 -6.40 19.52
CA HIS A 102 -10.62 -7.27 19.27
C HIS A 102 -10.76 -7.50 17.76
N ALA A 103 -10.83 -8.75 17.33
CA ALA A 103 -11.01 -9.10 15.93
C ALA A 103 -12.47 -9.37 15.59
N LYS A 104 -12.89 -8.98 14.39
CA LYS A 104 -14.21 -9.27 13.82
C LYS A 104 -14.03 -10.01 12.49
N GLY A 105 -14.54 -11.23 12.41
CA GLY A 105 -14.43 -12.09 11.23
C GLY A 105 -13.17 -12.96 11.23
N SER A 106 -13.25 -14.11 10.58
CA SER A 106 -12.22 -15.16 10.58
C SER A 106 -10.85 -14.66 10.09
N TYR A 107 -10.85 -13.80 9.07
CA TYR A 107 -9.64 -13.18 8.55
C TYR A 107 -8.92 -12.36 9.62
N ALA A 108 -9.63 -11.43 10.29
CA ALA A 108 -9.06 -10.59 11.33
C ALA A 108 -8.63 -11.41 12.56
N GLU A 109 -9.35 -12.48 12.91
CA GLU A 109 -8.97 -13.38 13.98
C GLU A 109 -7.66 -14.10 13.70
N ALA A 110 -7.42 -14.52 12.45
CA ALA A 110 -6.15 -15.10 12.03
C ALA A 110 -5.02 -14.07 12.18
N GLN A 111 -5.23 -12.83 11.69
CA GLN A 111 -4.26 -11.74 11.83
C GLN A 111 -3.93 -11.44 13.31
N ALA A 112 -4.94 -11.40 14.18
CA ALA A 112 -4.77 -11.06 15.58
C ALA A 112 -3.88 -12.05 16.35
N ARG A 113 -3.89 -13.34 15.97
CA ARG A 113 -3.03 -14.37 16.61
C ARG A 113 -1.55 -14.05 16.45
N TYR A 114 -1.16 -13.42 15.34
CA TYR A 114 0.24 -13.12 15.04
C TYR A 114 0.74 -11.81 15.68
N LEU A 115 -0.17 -10.97 16.19
CA LEU A 115 0.19 -9.75 16.92
C LEU A 115 0.82 -10.04 18.29
N SER A 116 0.67 -11.27 18.80
CA SER A 116 1.31 -11.77 20.03
C SER A 116 2.09 -13.04 19.70
N PRO A 117 3.28 -12.91 19.11
CA PRO A 117 4.05 -14.05 18.61
C PRO A 117 4.56 -14.94 19.75
N ASP A 118 4.85 -16.20 19.43
CA ASP A 118 5.43 -17.16 20.36
C ASP A 118 6.84 -16.72 20.82
N GLY A 119 6.97 -16.45 22.13
CA GLY A 119 8.22 -16.01 22.73
C GLY A 119 9.37 -17.01 22.62
N PHE A 120 9.10 -18.31 22.44
CA PHE A 120 10.14 -19.30 22.18
C PHE A 120 10.76 -19.09 20.80
N LYS A 121 9.93 -18.99 19.75
CA LYS A 121 10.37 -18.72 18.37
C LYS A 121 11.11 -17.38 18.26
N VAL A 122 10.65 -16.34 18.98
CA VAL A 122 11.36 -15.05 19.02
C VAL A 122 12.78 -15.21 19.58
N LYS A 123 12.92 -15.92 20.71
CA LYS A 123 14.23 -16.14 21.35
C LYS A 123 15.16 -17.01 20.49
N GLU A 124 14.63 -18.05 19.85
CA GLU A 124 15.36 -18.89 18.92
C GLU A 124 15.96 -18.05 17.78
N LEU A 125 15.12 -17.26 17.11
CA LEU A 125 15.55 -16.37 16.04
C LEU A 125 16.59 -15.36 16.53
N VAL A 126 16.33 -14.65 17.62
CA VAL A 126 17.26 -13.66 18.19
C VAL A 126 18.61 -14.31 18.55
N GLY A 127 18.59 -15.53 19.08
CA GLY A 127 19.80 -16.28 19.42
C GLY A 127 20.69 -16.51 18.21
N VAL A 128 20.15 -17.11 17.15
CA VAL A 128 20.92 -17.39 15.93
C VAL A 128 21.37 -16.11 15.21
N LEU A 129 20.54 -15.07 15.18
CA LEU A 129 20.88 -13.78 14.55
C LEU A 129 22.07 -13.11 15.27
N LYS A 130 22.09 -13.13 16.60
CA LYS A 130 23.18 -12.57 17.42
C LYS A 130 24.46 -13.36 17.26
N GLU A 131 24.38 -14.69 17.41
CA GLU A 131 25.54 -15.59 17.33
C GLU A 131 26.28 -15.42 16.01
N LYS A 132 25.53 -15.36 14.90
CA LYS A 132 26.08 -15.35 13.54
C LYS A 132 26.15 -13.95 12.92
N LYS A 133 25.80 -12.91 13.67
CA LYS A 133 25.79 -11.51 13.24
C LYS A 133 25.01 -11.30 11.94
N ILE A 134 23.77 -11.78 11.92
CA ILE A 134 22.89 -11.72 10.75
C ILE A 134 21.98 -10.49 10.88
N GLY A 135 22.00 -9.61 9.88
CA GLY A 135 21.00 -8.57 9.70
C GLY A 135 19.79 -9.08 8.94
N VAL A 136 18.60 -8.58 9.26
CA VAL A 136 17.35 -8.97 8.60
C VAL A 136 16.69 -7.72 8.01
N VAL A 137 16.47 -7.71 6.71
CA VAL A 137 15.64 -6.70 6.05
C VAL A 137 14.40 -7.38 5.48
N ALA A 138 13.23 -6.83 5.79
CA ALA A 138 11.95 -7.42 5.44
C ALA A 138 11.01 -6.37 4.85
N HIS A 139 10.19 -6.79 3.90
CA HIS A 139 9.15 -5.91 3.35
C HIS A 139 7.93 -5.82 4.29
N PHE A 140 7.11 -4.77 4.13
CA PHE A 140 5.84 -4.66 4.85
C PHE A 140 4.82 -5.76 4.50
N TYR A 141 4.93 -6.36 3.31
CA TYR A 141 3.96 -7.34 2.80
C TYR A 141 4.24 -8.78 3.22
N MET A 142 5.05 -8.96 4.27
CA MET A 142 5.38 -10.28 4.77
C MET A 142 4.21 -10.96 5.45
N ASP A 143 4.29 -12.28 5.49
CA ASP A 143 3.33 -13.09 6.22
C ASP A 143 3.19 -12.55 7.65
N PRO A 144 1.96 -12.38 8.16
CA PRO A 144 1.72 -11.81 9.49
C PRO A 144 2.47 -12.54 10.61
N GLU A 145 2.66 -13.86 10.52
CA GLU A 145 3.44 -14.63 11.50
C GLU A 145 4.88 -14.13 11.55
N VAL A 146 5.50 -14.05 10.38
CA VAL A 146 6.89 -13.61 10.21
C VAL A 146 7.05 -12.18 10.69
N GLN A 147 6.14 -11.30 10.28
CA GLN A 147 6.17 -9.89 10.64
C GLN A 147 6.02 -9.70 12.16
N GLY A 148 5.12 -10.45 12.81
CA GLY A 148 4.95 -10.44 14.26
C GLY A 148 6.22 -10.84 15.00
N ILE A 149 6.82 -11.96 14.59
CA ILE A 149 8.09 -12.46 15.16
C ILE A 149 9.22 -11.45 14.98
N LEU A 150 9.39 -10.89 13.77
CA LEU A 150 10.43 -9.90 13.48
C LEU A 150 10.24 -8.61 14.28
N THR A 151 8.99 -8.15 14.43
CA THR A 151 8.66 -6.95 15.24
C THR A 151 9.00 -7.17 16.70
N ALA A 152 8.74 -8.37 17.25
CA ALA A 152 9.13 -8.70 18.61
C ALA A 152 10.66 -8.84 18.76
N ALA A 153 11.31 -9.53 17.83
CA ALA A 153 12.75 -9.75 17.80
C ALA A 153 13.56 -8.45 17.69
N GLN A 154 13.03 -7.43 16.99
CA GLN A 154 13.68 -6.13 16.82
C GLN A 154 13.99 -5.43 18.17
N LYS A 155 13.21 -5.73 19.22
CA LYS A 155 13.45 -5.19 20.58
C LYS A 155 14.73 -5.74 21.21
N GLU A 156 15.16 -6.94 20.80
CA GLU A 156 16.34 -7.61 21.35
C GLU A 156 17.53 -7.64 20.40
N TRP A 157 17.28 -7.49 19.08
CA TRP A 157 18.29 -7.42 18.04
C TRP A 157 18.04 -6.22 17.12
N PRO A 158 18.86 -5.15 17.20
CA PRO A 158 18.59 -3.89 16.51
C PRO A 158 18.80 -3.97 14.98
N HIS A 159 19.41 -5.04 14.48
CA HIS A 159 19.69 -5.25 13.06
C HIS A 159 18.54 -5.98 12.35
N ILE A 160 17.30 -5.66 12.71
CA ILE A 160 16.08 -6.08 12.01
C ILE A 160 15.39 -4.82 11.52
N HIS A 161 15.02 -4.76 10.23
CA HIS A 161 14.31 -3.61 9.67
C HIS A 161 13.18 -4.06 8.75
N ILE A 162 11.95 -3.62 9.06
CA ILE A 162 10.75 -3.87 8.27
C ILE A 162 10.37 -2.56 7.57
N SER A 163 10.38 -2.53 6.24
CA SER A 163 10.21 -1.28 5.48
C SER A 163 9.78 -1.51 4.02
N ASP A 164 9.60 -0.43 3.27
CA ASP A 164 9.49 -0.47 1.80
C ASP A 164 10.84 -0.86 1.17
N SER A 165 10.83 -1.33 -0.09
CA SER A 165 11.99 -1.92 -0.79
C SER A 165 13.24 -1.05 -0.83
N LEU A 166 13.09 0.28 -0.95
CA LEU A 166 14.24 1.19 -1.01
C LEU A 166 14.98 1.28 0.32
N VAL A 167 14.21 1.36 1.41
CA VAL A 167 14.77 1.52 2.76
C VAL A 167 15.46 0.23 3.22
N MET A 168 15.07 -0.93 2.68
CA MET A 168 15.73 -2.21 2.94
C MET A 168 17.21 -2.17 2.53
N ALA A 169 17.53 -1.67 1.34
CA ALA A 169 18.92 -1.60 0.86
C ALA A 169 19.79 -0.67 1.73
N ASP A 170 19.25 0.48 2.15
CA ASP A 170 19.95 1.41 3.06
C ASP A 170 20.19 0.82 4.44
N SER A 171 19.19 0.09 4.94
CA SER A 171 19.28 -0.58 6.23
C SER A 171 20.32 -1.69 6.19
N ALA A 172 20.38 -2.45 5.11
CA ALA A 172 21.42 -3.46 4.91
C ALA A 172 22.84 -2.85 4.94
N VAL A 173 23.07 -1.70 4.29
CA VAL A 173 24.36 -0.99 4.36
C VAL A 173 24.68 -0.54 5.80
N LYS A 174 23.69 -0.03 6.54
CA LYS A 174 23.88 0.35 7.95
C LYS A 174 24.21 -0.87 8.82
N MET A 175 23.56 -2.01 8.58
CA MET A 175 23.81 -3.27 9.29
C MET A 175 25.21 -3.82 8.99
N ALA A 176 25.65 -3.77 7.72
CA ALA A 176 27.01 -4.15 7.32
C ALA A 176 28.06 -3.27 8.02
N LYS A 177 27.87 -1.94 8.03
CA LYS A 177 28.73 -1.00 8.78
C LYS A 177 28.77 -1.30 10.28
N ALA A 178 27.68 -1.79 10.85
CA ALA A 178 27.59 -2.17 12.26
C ALA A 178 28.17 -3.56 12.57
N GLY A 179 28.72 -4.26 11.57
CA GLY A 179 29.43 -5.52 11.75
C GLY A 179 28.60 -6.78 11.52
N CYS A 180 27.42 -6.67 10.90
CA CYS A 180 26.71 -7.85 10.38
C CYS A 180 27.52 -8.50 9.27
N GLN A 181 27.62 -9.83 9.26
CA GLN A 181 28.37 -10.61 8.27
C GLN A 181 27.47 -11.13 7.14
N PHE A 182 26.18 -11.26 7.42
CA PHE A 182 25.17 -11.74 6.49
C PHE A 182 23.93 -10.87 6.58
N ILE A 183 23.21 -10.76 5.47
CA ILE A 183 21.92 -10.11 5.37
C ILE A 183 20.91 -11.12 4.81
N THR A 184 19.86 -11.38 5.55
CA THR A 184 18.69 -12.09 5.02
C THR A 184 17.66 -11.08 4.53
N VAL A 185 17.11 -11.35 3.36
CA VAL A 185 16.11 -10.52 2.69
C VAL A 185 14.80 -11.29 2.65
N LEU A 186 13.78 -10.78 3.34
CA LEU A 186 12.43 -11.30 3.27
C LEU A 186 11.60 -10.41 2.34
N GLY A 187 11.45 -10.88 1.11
CA GLY A 187 10.82 -10.15 0.02
C GLY A 187 10.87 -10.96 -1.27
N VAL A 188 10.79 -10.29 -2.41
CA VAL A 188 10.91 -10.89 -3.75
C VAL A 188 12.31 -10.71 -4.31
N ASP A 189 12.63 -11.38 -5.42
CA ASP A 189 14.00 -11.46 -5.93
C ASP A 189 14.60 -10.09 -6.27
N PHE A 190 13.86 -9.19 -6.93
CA PHE A 190 14.39 -7.85 -7.26
C PHE A 190 14.76 -7.02 -6.02
N MET A 191 14.12 -7.26 -4.87
CA MET A 191 14.48 -6.58 -3.62
C MET A 191 15.82 -7.08 -3.09
N SER A 192 16.06 -8.39 -3.21
CA SER A 192 17.32 -9.03 -2.83
C SER A 192 18.46 -8.60 -3.75
N GLU A 193 18.18 -8.51 -5.05
CA GLU A 193 19.08 -7.96 -6.07
C GLU A 193 19.48 -6.53 -5.75
N ASN A 194 18.50 -5.66 -5.43
CA ASN A 194 18.76 -4.27 -5.06
C ASN A 194 19.64 -4.17 -3.79
N VAL A 195 19.36 -4.99 -2.77
CA VAL A 195 20.20 -5.04 -1.56
C VAL A 195 21.64 -5.43 -1.90
N ARG A 196 21.84 -6.47 -2.72
CA ARG A 196 23.17 -6.90 -3.17
C ARG A 196 23.89 -5.80 -3.94
N ALA A 197 23.22 -5.20 -4.91
CA ALA A 197 23.73 -4.10 -5.73
C ALA A 197 24.23 -2.92 -4.87
N ILE A 198 23.39 -2.44 -3.94
CA ILE A 198 23.72 -1.30 -3.10
C ILE A 198 24.84 -1.62 -2.10
N LEU A 199 24.89 -2.84 -1.56
CA LEU A 199 26.03 -3.28 -0.74
C LEU A 199 27.33 -3.31 -1.54
N ASP A 200 27.30 -3.75 -2.80
CA ASP A 200 28.48 -3.74 -3.68
C ASP A 200 28.97 -2.32 -3.98
N GLN A 201 28.05 -1.40 -4.31
CA GLN A 201 28.37 0.02 -4.49
C GLN A 201 28.95 0.65 -3.21
N ALA A 202 28.47 0.23 -2.04
CA ALA A 202 28.98 0.65 -0.75
C ALA A 202 30.28 -0.06 -0.31
N ARG A 203 30.87 -0.90 -1.17
CA ARG A 203 32.11 -1.68 -0.94
C ARG A 203 32.00 -2.76 0.15
N PHE A 204 30.80 -3.29 0.37
CA PHE A 204 30.51 -4.42 1.28
C PHE A 204 30.24 -5.71 0.50
N SER A 205 31.14 -6.02 -0.44
CA SER A 205 31.06 -7.17 -1.33
C SER A 205 31.15 -8.53 -0.65
N GLU A 206 31.81 -8.56 0.50
CA GLU A 206 32.08 -9.72 1.34
C GLU A 206 30.85 -10.19 2.14
N ILE A 207 29.86 -9.30 2.32
CA ILE A 207 28.63 -9.61 3.06
C ILE A 207 27.77 -10.56 2.23
N GLY A 208 27.39 -11.70 2.80
CA GLY A 208 26.48 -12.63 2.13
C GLY A 208 25.03 -12.11 2.15
N VAL A 209 24.35 -12.12 1.02
CA VAL A 209 22.93 -11.71 0.91
C VAL A 209 22.11 -12.93 0.52
N TYR A 210 21.08 -13.25 1.31
CA TYR A 210 20.29 -14.48 1.14
C TYR A 210 18.79 -14.19 1.11
N ARG A 211 18.09 -14.78 0.14
CA ARG A 211 16.63 -14.85 0.02
C ARG A 211 16.11 -16.12 0.70
N MET A 212 14.79 -16.22 0.90
CA MET A 212 14.17 -17.27 1.74
C MET A 212 13.66 -18.48 0.96
N SER A 213 13.98 -18.58 -0.33
CA SER A 213 13.64 -19.71 -1.19
C SER A 213 14.77 -19.98 -2.20
N ASP A 214 14.92 -21.24 -2.58
CA ASP A 214 15.74 -21.69 -3.70
C ASP A 214 15.03 -21.52 -5.04
N ASP A 215 13.70 -21.48 -5.06
CA ASP A 215 12.88 -21.14 -6.23
C ASP A 215 12.76 -19.63 -6.42
N ARG A 216 12.60 -19.18 -7.66
CA ARG A 216 12.41 -17.75 -8.00
C ARG A 216 11.20 -17.17 -7.26
N ILE A 217 11.39 -16.09 -6.51
CA ILE A 217 10.30 -15.36 -5.84
C ILE A 217 9.90 -14.19 -6.76
N GLY A 218 8.85 -14.41 -7.55
CA GLY A 218 8.38 -13.49 -8.59
C GLY A 218 7.65 -12.24 -8.10
N CYS A 219 7.20 -11.43 -9.05
CA CYS A 219 6.31 -10.28 -8.84
C CYS A 219 5.60 -9.98 -10.16
N SER A 220 4.27 -9.91 -10.15
CA SER A 220 3.47 -9.70 -11.36
C SER A 220 3.83 -8.43 -12.13
N LEU A 221 4.17 -7.33 -11.43
CA LEU A 221 4.65 -6.10 -12.06
C LEU A 221 6.03 -6.28 -12.70
N ALA A 222 6.94 -7.00 -12.05
CA ALA A 222 8.26 -7.26 -12.60
C ALA A 222 8.18 -8.18 -13.83
N ASP A 223 7.26 -9.15 -13.83
CA ASP A 223 7.01 -10.01 -14.98
C ASP A 223 6.38 -9.23 -16.14
N ALA A 224 5.43 -8.32 -15.86
CA ALA A 224 4.88 -7.41 -16.88
C ALA A 224 5.95 -6.51 -17.52
N ALA A 225 6.88 -5.98 -16.71
CA ALA A 225 7.99 -5.16 -17.20
C ALA A 225 9.08 -5.96 -17.95
N SER A 226 9.08 -7.28 -17.80
CA SER A 226 9.98 -8.19 -18.51
C SER A 226 9.39 -8.68 -19.84
N ALA A 227 8.10 -8.41 -20.08
CA ALA A 227 7.44 -8.78 -21.32
C ALA A 227 7.98 -7.95 -22.51
N PRO A 228 8.09 -8.53 -23.72
CA PRO A 228 8.55 -7.79 -24.90
C PRO A 228 7.76 -6.51 -25.17
N ALA A 229 6.44 -6.53 -24.92
CA ALA A 229 5.56 -5.38 -25.10
C ALA A 229 5.99 -4.15 -24.27
N TYR A 230 6.62 -4.34 -23.11
CA TYR A 230 7.14 -3.23 -22.31
C TYR A 230 8.30 -2.52 -23.01
N MET A 231 9.22 -3.28 -23.62
CA MET A 231 10.34 -2.72 -24.37
C MET A 231 9.85 -2.06 -25.66
N ASP A 232 8.84 -2.61 -26.34
CA ASP A 232 8.22 -1.98 -27.50
C ASP A 232 7.58 -0.63 -27.14
N TYR A 233 6.89 -0.54 -26.00
CA TYR A 233 6.35 0.70 -25.46
C TYR A 233 7.45 1.75 -25.23
N LEU A 234 8.57 1.36 -24.61
CA LEU A 234 9.70 2.27 -24.39
C LEU A 234 10.37 2.69 -25.71
N ALA A 235 10.47 1.77 -26.67
CA ALA A 235 11.06 2.03 -27.99
C ALA A 235 10.19 2.98 -28.83
N GLU A 236 8.87 2.95 -28.67
CA GLU A 236 7.99 3.94 -29.30
C GLU A 236 8.14 5.31 -28.61
N GLY A 237 8.14 5.33 -27.29
CA GLY A 237 8.31 6.57 -26.51
C GLY A 237 9.66 7.25 -26.68
N SER A 238 10.72 6.48 -26.98
CA SER A 238 12.08 7.01 -27.22
C SER A 238 12.18 7.83 -28.51
N LYS A 239 11.24 7.64 -29.46
CA LYS A 239 11.21 8.37 -30.74
C LYS A 239 10.82 9.84 -30.60
N SER A 240 10.33 10.26 -29.42
CA SER A 240 9.88 11.64 -29.15
C SER A 240 10.78 12.37 -28.15
N PRO A 241 12.09 12.59 -28.45
CA PRO A 241 12.98 13.25 -27.52
C PRO A 241 12.60 14.74 -27.31
N PRO A 242 12.84 15.31 -26.11
CA PRO A 242 13.42 14.66 -24.94
C PRO A 242 12.41 13.74 -24.23
N SER A 243 12.82 12.50 -23.93
CA SER A 243 12.00 11.50 -23.22
C SER A 243 12.71 11.05 -21.93
N LEU A 244 11.94 10.87 -20.86
CA LEU A 244 12.40 10.26 -19.61
C LEU A 244 11.48 9.11 -19.24
N HIS A 245 12.07 7.96 -18.99
CA HIS A 245 11.37 6.81 -18.44
C HIS A 245 11.43 6.84 -16.90
N VAL A 246 10.26 6.91 -16.28
CA VAL A 246 10.08 6.83 -14.82
C VAL A 246 9.60 5.41 -14.49
N VAL A 247 10.55 4.56 -14.10
CA VAL A 247 10.30 3.14 -13.81
C VAL A 247 9.95 2.93 -12.36
N TYR A 248 8.93 2.14 -12.07
CA TYR A 248 8.60 1.77 -10.70
C TYR A 248 9.65 0.79 -10.12
N ILE A 249 9.95 0.92 -8.83
CA ILE A 249 10.97 0.10 -8.13
C ILE A 249 10.68 -1.40 -8.25
N ASN A 250 9.39 -1.78 -8.34
CA ASN A 250 8.89 -3.16 -8.47
C ASN A 250 9.13 -3.75 -9.85
N THR A 251 10.38 -3.72 -10.30
CA THR A 251 10.89 -4.25 -11.57
C THR A 251 12.26 -4.86 -11.34
N SER A 252 12.68 -5.80 -12.19
CA SER A 252 14.02 -6.42 -12.08
C SER A 252 15.14 -5.41 -12.35
N LEU A 253 16.36 -5.73 -11.89
CA LEU A 253 17.53 -4.92 -12.23
C LEU A 253 17.85 -5.00 -13.74
N GLU A 254 17.60 -6.15 -14.35
CA GLU A 254 17.73 -6.40 -15.78
C GLU A 254 16.84 -5.47 -16.61
N THR A 255 15.54 -5.39 -16.29
CA THR A 255 14.61 -4.47 -16.97
C THR A 255 15.08 -3.02 -16.84
N LYS A 256 15.55 -2.61 -15.65
CA LYS A 256 16.08 -1.25 -15.46
C LYS A 256 17.29 -0.98 -16.34
N ALA A 257 18.21 -1.95 -16.45
CA ALA A 257 19.40 -1.83 -17.28
C ALA A 257 19.04 -1.70 -18.77
N TYR A 258 18.19 -2.59 -19.29
CA TYR A 258 17.77 -2.56 -20.70
C TYR A 258 16.98 -1.30 -21.04
N ALA A 259 16.07 -0.89 -20.14
CA ALA A 259 15.34 0.36 -20.32
C ALA A 259 16.27 1.57 -20.32
N HIS A 260 17.27 1.60 -19.43
CA HIS A 260 18.18 2.74 -19.31
C HIS A 260 19.09 2.93 -20.54
N GLU A 261 19.44 1.85 -21.23
CA GLU A 261 20.18 1.94 -22.50
C GLU A 261 19.32 2.43 -23.67
N LEU A 262 17.99 2.30 -23.57
CA LEU A 262 17.05 2.71 -24.61
C LEU A 262 16.53 4.14 -24.41
N VAL A 263 16.18 4.49 -23.17
CA VAL A 263 15.67 5.80 -22.75
C VAL A 263 16.31 6.17 -21.42
N PRO A 264 16.74 7.43 -21.20
CA PRO A 264 17.17 7.88 -19.88
C PRO A 264 16.13 7.49 -18.83
N THR A 265 16.55 6.77 -17.80
CA THR A 265 15.64 6.07 -16.88
C THR A 265 15.93 6.47 -15.44
N ILE A 266 14.88 6.80 -14.70
CA ILE A 266 14.93 7.05 -13.26
C ILE A 266 13.95 6.12 -12.55
N THR A 267 14.38 5.51 -11.45
CA THR A 267 13.49 4.71 -10.62
C THR A 267 12.60 5.60 -9.73
N CYS A 268 11.41 5.12 -9.40
CA CYS A 268 10.52 5.76 -8.43
C CYS A 268 9.89 4.72 -7.48
N THR A 269 9.33 5.20 -6.37
CA THR A 269 8.47 4.46 -5.45
C THR A 269 7.08 5.12 -5.43
N SER A 270 6.07 4.46 -4.85
CA SER A 270 4.74 5.05 -4.70
C SER A 270 4.73 6.31 -3.84
N SER A 271 5.75 6.52 -3.01
CA SER A 271 5.93 7.71 -2.18
C SER A 271 6.53 8.93 -2.90
N ASN A 272 7.26 8.74 -4.02
CA ASN A 272 7.95 9.85 -4.69
C ASN A 272 7.58 10.05 -6.16
N VAL A 273 6.83 9.13 -6.78
CA VAL A 273 6.52 9.19 -8.22
C VAL A 273 6.00 10.55 -8.69
N VAL A 274 5.08 11.16 -7.93
CA VAL A 274 4.45 12.43 -8.28
C VAL A 274 5.50 13.54 -8.30
N GLN A 275 6.34 13.59 -7.27
CA GLN A 275 7.40 14.59 -7.15
C GLN A 275 8.50 14.35 -8.19
N THR A 276 8.84 13.09 -8.50
CA THR A 276 9.79 12.76 -9.58
C THR A 276 9.31 13.28 -10.93
N ILE A 277 8.03 13.07 -11.27
CA ILE A 277 7.48 13.50 -12.55
C ILE A 277 7.39 15.03 -12.64
N LEU A 278 6.88 15.70 -11.59
CA LEU A 278 6.79 17.16 -11.56
C LEU A 278 8.20 17.78 -11.68
N GLN A 279 9.13 17.34 -10.84
CA GLN A 279 10.50 17.86 -10.86
C GLN A 279 11.19 17.63 -12.23
N ALA A 280 11.03 16.45 -12.83
CA ALA A 280 11.58 16.18 -14.17
C ALA A 280 11.02 17.14 -15.23
N PHE A 281 9.69 17.32 -15.23
CA PHE A 281 9.01 18.16 -16.20
C PHE A 281 9.33 19.65 -16.02
N ALA A 282 9.60 20.09 -14.78
CA ALA A 282 10.06 21.44 -14.49
C ALA A 282 11.51 21.69 -14.95
N GLN A 283 12.37 20.68 -14.88
CA GLN A 283 13.79 20.81 -15.23
C GLN A 283 14.08 20.70 -16.72
N VAL A 284 13.30 19.91 -17.46
CA VAL A 284 13.53 19.67 -18.89
C VAL A 284 12.35 20.20 -19.71
N PRO A 285 12.55 21.29 -20.48
CA PRO A 285 11.55 21.79 -21.41
C PRO A 285 11.12 20.70 -22.39
N ASP A 286 9.83 20.70 -22.75
CA ASP A 286 9.27 19.78 -23.76
C ASP A 286 9.43 18.27 -23.49
N LEU A 287 9.80 17.89 -22.26
CA LEU A 287 9.92 16.51 -21.81
C LEU A 287 8.64 15.67 -22.01
N HIS A 288 8.82 14.50 -22.62
CA HIS A 288 7.89 13.38 -22.61
C HIS A 288 8.22 12.43 -21.45
N VAL A 289 7.21 12.08 -20.65
CA VAL A 289 7.37 11.19 -19.50
C VAL A 289 6.72 9.85 -19.84
N LEU A 290 7.49 8.78 -19.75
CA LEU A 290 7.04 7.39 -19.93
C LEU A 290 7.03 6.73 -18.56
N TYR A 291 5.85 6.36 -18.04
CA TYR A 291 5.73 5.68 -16.75
C TYR A 291 5.42 4.18 -16.93
N GLY A 292 5.90 3.33 -16.01
CA GLY A 292 5.54 1.91 -15.97
C GLY A 292 6.19 1.14 -14.82
N PRO A 293 5.86 -0.14 -14.64
CA PRO A 293 4.93 -0.93 -15.46
C PRO A 293 3.48 -0.91 -14.94
N ASP A 294 3.20 -0.27 -13.80
CA ASP A 294 1.88 -0.36 -13.17
C ASP A 294 0.85 0.55 -13.87
N SER A 295 -0.13 -0.07 -14.53
CA SER A 295 -1.15 0.62 -15.31
C SER A 295 -2.15 1.38 -14.46
N TYR A 296 -2.51 0.86 -13.29
CA TYR A 296 -3.40 1.57 -12.37
C TYR A 296 -2.72 2.79 -11.79
N MET A 297 -1.48 2.65 -11.31
CA MET A 297 -0.71 3.78 -10.81
C MET A 297 -0.48 4.82 -11.91
N GLY A 298 -0.21 4.41 -13.15
CA GLY A 298 -0.09 5.33 -14.29
C GLY A 298 -1.37 6.12 -14.55
N ALA A 299 -2.51 5.43 -14.62
CA ALA A 299 -3.82 6.06 -14.79
C ALA A 299 -4.18 6.98 -13.61
N ASN A 300 -3.91 6.56 -12.38
CA ASN A 300 -4.19 7.32 -11.16
C ASN A 300 -3.31 8.57 -11.03
N ILE A 301 -2.04 8.53 -11.47
CA ILE A 301 -1.18 9.71 -11.56
C ILE A 301 -1.76 10.71 -12.57
N LYS A 302 -2.23 10.22 -13.73
CA LYS A 302 -2.85 11.07 -14.74
C LYS A 302 -4.13 11.73 -14.23
N GLU A 303 -5.00 10.98 -13.56
CA GLU A 303 -6.21 11.51 -12.90
C GLU A 303 -5.85 12.53 -11.81
N LEU A 304 -4.84 12.25 -10.98
CA LEU A 304 -4.36 13.20 -9.97
C LEU A 304 -3.94 14.52 -10.61
N PHE A 305 -3.18 14.48 -11.70
CA PHE A 305 -2.77 15.68 -12.43
C PHE A 305 -3.95 16.37 -13.12
N GLN A 306 -4.95 15.63 -13.60
CA GLN A 306 -6.20 16.21 -14.10
C GLN A 306 -6.93 17.00 -13.00
N GLN A 307 -7.02 16.45 -11.79
CA GLN A 307 -7.61 17.15 -10.64
C GLN A 307 -6.80 18.39 -10.25
N MET A 308 -5.47 18.34 -10.34
CA MET A 308 -4.62 19.52 -10.11
C MET A 308 -4.94 20.68 -11.06
N THR A 309 -5.46 20.43 -12.27
CA THR A 309 -5.88 21.52 -13.17
C THR A 309 -7.08 22.33 -12.67
N MET A 310 -7.81 21.81 -11.68
CA MET A 310 -8.95 22.46 -11.03
C MET A 310 -8.56 23.21 -9.74
N MET A 311 -7.36 23.00 -9.21
CA MET A 311 -6.80 23.69 -8.03
C MET A 311 -6.36 25.11 -8.38
N THR A 312 -6.12 26.00 -7.41
CA THR A 312 -5.51 27.32 -7.72
C THR A 312 -4.02 27.20 -8.01
N ASP A 313 -3.41 28.21 -8.64
CA ASP A 313 -1.97 28.18 -8.93
C ASP A 313 -1.15 28.20 -7.62
N GLU A 314 -1.66 28.85 -6.58
CA GLU A 314 -1.05 28.81 -5.23
C GLU A 314 -1.09 27.41 -4.64
N GLU A 315 -2.23 26.71 -4.70
CA GLU A 315 -2.35 25.34 -4.20
C GLU A 315 -1.45 24.36 -4.99
N ILE A 316 -1.27 24.57 -6.31
CA ILE A 316 -0.30 23.80 -7.11
C ILE A 316 1.13 24.12 -6.68
N GLY A 317 1.43 25.40 -6.42
CA GLY A 317 2.73 25.86 -5.95
C GLY A 317 3.13 25.27 -4.59
N GLU A 318 2.17 24.99 -3.71
CA GLU A 318 2.39 24.26 -2.45
C GLU A 318 2.82 22.80 -2.66
N ILE A 319 2.35 22.17 -3.75
CA ILE A 319 2.76 20.81 -4.12
C ILE A 319 4.14 20.84 -4.77
N HIS A 320 4.36 21.78 -5.70
CA HIS A 320 5.62 21.97 -6.39
C HIS A 320 5.73 23.40 -6.96
N CYS A 321 6.71 24.16 -6.48
CA CYS A 321 6.81 25.62 -6.71
C CYS A 321 7.00 26.04 -8.18
N ALA A 322 7.50 25.15 -9.04
CA ALA A 322 7.70 25.42 -10.48
C ALA A 322 6.45 25.16 -11.35
N HIS A 323 5.33 24.72 -10.77
CA HIS A 323 4.13 24.36 -11.53
C HIS A 323 2.95 25.30 -11.30
N ASN A 324 2.11 25.38 -12.33
CA ASN A 324 0.84 26.10 -12.35
C ASN A 324 -0.15 25.31 -13.22
N LYS A 325 -1.39 25.77 -13.36
CA LYS A 325 -2.42 25.10 -14.17
C LYS A 325 -1.98 24.80 -15.60
N GLU A 326 -1.29 25.74 -16.24
CA GLU A 326 -0.87 25.61 -17.63
C GLU A 326 0.23 24.55 -17.80
N SER A 327 1.23 24.56 -16.92
CA SER A 327 2.30 23.56 -16.97
C SER A 327 1.79 22.16 -16.66
N ILE A 328 0.82 22.00 -15.75
CA ILE A 328 0.15 20.71 -15.51
C ILE A 328 -0.66 20.24 -16.72
N ARG A 329 -1.39 21.14 -17.41
CA ARG A 329 -2.08 20.79 -18.66
C ARG A 329 -1.11 20.35 -19.76
N SER A 330 0.06 20.98 -19.83
CA SER A 330 1.12 20.57 -20.75
C SER A 330 1.66 19.18 -20.39
N LEU A 331 1.94 18.93 -19.11
CA LEU A 331 2.39 17.64 -18.59
C LEU A 331 1.41 16.52 -18.94
N LEU A 332 0.10 16.75 -18.77
CA LEU A 332 -0.93 15.75 -19.09
C LEU A 332 -0.92 15.29 -20.56
N ARG A 333 -0.50 16.15 -21.50
CA ARG A 333 -0.40 15.79 -22.93
C ARG A 333 0.85 14.98 -23.25
N ARG A 334 1.86 15.07 -22.40
CA ARG A 334 3.19 14.45 -22.57
C ARG A 334 3.48 13.35 -21.54
N LEU A 335 2.51 13.02 -20.69
CA LEU A 335 2.55 11.89 -19.77
C LEU A 335 1.91 10.68 -20.44
N HIS A 336 2.75 9.68 -20.67
CA HIS A 336 2.38 8.38 -21.19
C HIS A 336 2.65 7.34 -20.10
N TYR A 337 1.84 6.29 -20.05
CA TYR A 337 2.06 5.17 -19.14
C TYR A 337 1.76 3.85 -19.82
N TYR A 338 2.40 2.79 -19.34
CA TYR A 338 2.19 1.43 -19.81
C TYR A 338 0.85 0.86 -19.33
N GLU A 339 0.08 0.24 -20.22
CA GLU A 339 -1.32 -0.16 -19.97
C GLU A 339 -1.52 -1.65 -19.69
N ASP A 340 -0.46 -2.47 -19.69
CA ASP A 340 -0.54 -3.93 -19.52
C ASP A 340 0.33 -4.45 -18.36
N GLY A 341 0.17 -3.86 -17.17
CA GLY A 341 0.82 -4.32 -15.95
C GLY A 341 0.02 -3.99 -14.71
N THR A 342 -0.30 -5.00 -13.90
CA THR A 342 -1.11 -4.82 -12.69
C THR A 342 -0.56 -5.61 -11.50
N CYS A 343 -0.58 -5.01 -10.31
CA CYS A 343 -0.36 -5.73 -9.08
C CYS A 343 -1.59 -6.61 -8.76
N ILE A 344 -1.38 -7.92 -8.66
CA ILE A 344 -2.45 -8.91 -8.41
C ILE A 344 -3.17 -8.68 -7.07
N VAL A 345 -2.48 -8.10 -6.08
CA VAL A 345 -3.07 -7.81 -4.77
C VAL A 345 -3.95 -6.58 -4.85
N HIS A 346 -3.45 -5.49 -5.43
CA HIS A 346 -4.23 -4.24 -5.54
C HIS A 346 -5.35 -4.32 -6.56
N HIS A 347 -5.27 -5.23 -7.53
CA HIS A 347 -6.36 -5.48 -8.49
C HIS A 347 -7.67 -5.92 -7.80
N LEU A 348 -7.60 -6.52 -6.61
CA LEU A 348 -8.77 -7.00 -5.86
C LEU A 348 -9.68 -5.89 -5.34
N PHE A 349 -9.20 -4.65 -5.29
CA PHE A 349 -9.95 -3.49 -4.79
C PHE A 349 -10.79 -2.84 -5.91
N GLY A 350 -11.37 -3.67 -6.76
CA GLY A 350 -12.20 -3.24 -7.89
C GLY A 350 -13.65 -2.94 -7.49
N HIS A 351 -14.51 -2.88 -8.50
CA HIS A 351 -15.90 -2.44 -8.43
C HIS A 351 -16.70 -3.02 -7.25
N GLU A 352 -16.69 -4.35 -7.07
CA GLU A 352 -17.48 -5.02 -6.00
C GLU A 352 -17.09 -4.54 -4.60
N VAL A 353 -15.78 -4.38 -4.37
CA VAL A 353 -15.25 -3.88 -3.09
C VAL A 353 -15.67 -2.41 -2.89
N VAL A 354 -15.54 -1.59 -3.92
CA VAL A 354 -15.90 -0.16 -3.88
C VAL A 354 -17.40 0.05 -3.64
N GLU A 355 -18.26 -0.74 -4.27
CA GLU A 355 -19.71 -0.71 -4.07
C GLU A 355 -20.05 -1.00 -2.60
N GLN A 356 -19.47 -2.06 -2.03
CA GLN A 356 -19.67 -2.40 -0.63
C GLN A 356 -19.13 -1.32 0.33
N ILE A 357 -17.98 -0.68 0.01
CA ILE A 357 -17.46 0.45 0.80
C ILE A 357 -18.44 1.62 0.75
N ASN A 358 -18.98 1.97 -0.41
CA ASN A 358 -19.96 3.05 -0.56
C ASN A 358 -21.25 2.80 0.22
N GLU A 359 -21.66 1.55 0.36
CA GLU A 359 -22.86 1.21 1.09
C GLU A 359 -22.66 1.14 2.60
N MET A 360 -21.54 0.56 3.05
CA MET A 360 -21.33 0.22 4.46
C MET A 360 -20.33 1.12 5.18
N TYR A 361 -19.46 1.84 4.47
CA TYR A 361 -18.29 2.51 5.03
C TYR A 361 -18.10 3.95 4.51
N SER A 362 -19.15 4.55 3.96
CA SER A 362 -19.13 5.92 3.41
C SER A 362 -18.82 7.02 4.44
N ASP A 363 -19.01 6.74 5.73
CA ASP A 363 -18.67 7.61 6.87
C ASP A 363 -17.31 7.28 7.51
N ALA A 364 -16.57 6.30 6.98
CA ALA A 364 -15.26 5.90 7.45
C ALA A 364 -14.13 6.74 6.82
N PHE A 365 -12.96 6.69 7.43
CA PHE A 365 -11.73 7.18 6.80
C PHE A 365 -11.31 6.22 5.69
N LEU A 366 -11.17 6.72 4.46
CA LEU A 366 -10.81 5.91 3.30
C LEU A 366 -9.36 6.12 2.90
N THR A 367 -8.59 5.04 2.87
CA THR A 367 -7.18 5.06 2.49
C THR A 367 -7.00 4.23 1.22
N ALA A 368 -6.14 4.66 0.31
CA ALA A 368 -5.82 3.88 -0.88
C ALA A 368 -4.34 3.99 -1.27
N HIS A 369 -3.80 2.88 -1.79
CA HIS A 369 -2.51 2.86 -2.46
C HIS A 369 -2.64 3.39 -3.90
N PHE A 370 -1.57 3.89 -4.50
CA PHE A 370 -1.61 4.32 -5.91
C PHE A 370 -1.86 3.18 -6.90
N GLU A 371 -1.59 1.93 -6.52
CA GLU A 371 -1.72 0.73 -7.36
C GLU A 371 -3.17 0.20 -7.43
N VAL A 372 -4.13 0.79 -6.72
CA VAL A 372 -5.53 0.32 -6.75
C VAL A 372 -6.25 0.72 -8.04
N PRO A 373 -7.29 -0.03 -8.46
CA PRO A 373 -8.19 0.37 -9.54
C PRO A 373 -8.74 1.79 -9.39
N GLY A 374 -9.04 2.42 -10.53
CA GLY A 374 -9.47 3.82 -10.61
C GLY A 374 -10.72 4.12 -9.77
N GLU A 375 -11.64 3.17 -9.63
CA GLU A 375 -12.81 3.32 -8.75
C GLU A 375 -12.44 3.51 -7.27
N MET A 376 -11.50 2.72 -6.74
CA MET A 376 -11.07 2.82 -5.34
C MET A 376 -10.20 4.07 -5.12
N PHE A 377 -9.37 4.41 -6.10
CA PHE A 377 -8.59 5.65 -6.10
C PHE A 377 -9.53 6.87 -6.04
N SER A 378 -10.55 6.91 -6.90
CA SER A 378 -11.51 8.01 -6.98
C SER A 378 -12.28 8.17 -5.67
N LEU A 379 -12.72 7.05 -5.08
CA LEU A 379 -13.41 7.04 -3.80
C LEU A 379 -12.54 7.60 -2.66
N ALA A 380 -11.27 7.17 -2.58
CA ALA A 380 -10.35 7.68 -1.57
C ALA A 380 -9.95 9.14 -1.80
N MET A 381 -9.83 9.58 -3.06
CA MET A 381 -9.58 10.99 -3.41
C MET A 381 -10.76 11.88 -3.03
N GLU A 382 -11.99 11.41 -3.22
CA GLU A 382 -13.18 12.09 -2.75
C GLU A 382 -13.18 12.24 -1.22
N ALA A 383 -12.90 11.15 -0.49
CA ALA A 383 -12.76 11.20 0.96
C ALA A 383 -11.63 12.16 1.39
N LYS A 384 -10.50 12.18 0.68
CA LYS A 384 -9.39 13.11 0.93
C LYS A 384 -9.81 14.57 0.80
N ARG A 385 -10.61 14.94 -0.21
CA ARG A 385 -11.16 16.30 -0.34
C ARG A 385 -12.02 16.72 0.87
N ARG A 386 -12.66 15.75 1.52
CA ARG A 386 -13.44 15.91 2.75
C ARG A 386 -12.59 15.80 4.03
N GLY A 387 -11.26 15.70 3.93
CA GLY A 387 -10.38 15.47 5.09
C GLY A 387 -10.55 14.09 5.74
N MET A 388 -11.27 13.18 5.10
CA MET A 388 -11.61 11.83 5.56
C MET A 388 -10.84 10.76 4.78
N GLY A 389 -9.76 11.11 4.07
CA GLY A 389 -9.01 10.11 3.32
C GLY A 389 -7.62 10.50 2.92
N VAL A 390 -6.87 9.50 2.44
CA VAL A 390 -5.50 9.65 1.96
C VAL A 390 -5.27 8.71 0.79
N VAL A 391 -4.51 9.19 -0.19
CA VAL A 391 -3.97 8.36 -1.27
C VAL A 391 -2.46 8.56 -1.30
N GLY A 392 -1.71 7.46 -1.33
CA GLY A 392 -0.26 7.49 -1.28
C GLY A 392 0.38 6.12 -1.11
N SER A 393 1.62 6.10 -0.64
CA SER A 393 2.29 4.86 -0.26
C SER A 393 1.75 4.27 1.03
N THR A 394 2.11 3.02 1.30
CA THR A 394 2.03 2.35 2.62
C THR A 394 2.37 3.29 3.78
N ARG A 395 3.47 4.05 3.67
CA ARG A 395 3.88 5.00 4.70
C ARG A 395 2.89 6.17 4.86
N ASN A 396 2.39 6.74 3.75
CA ASN A 396 1.41 7.83 3.82
C ASN A 396 0.11 7.39 4.52
N ILE A 397 -0.34 6.16 4.24
CA ILE A 397 -1.51 5.55 4.89
C ILE A 397 -1.26 5.41 6.40
N LEU A 398 -0.10 4.86 6.79
CA LEU A 398 0.26 4.67 8.19
C LEU A 398 0.38 6.00 8.96
N ASP A 399 0.99 7.01 8.36
CA ASP A 399 1.16 8.34 8.96
C ASP A 399 -0.19 9.05 9.11
N PHE A 400 -1.10 8.90 8.14
CA PHE A 400 -2.47 9.42 8.23
C PHE A 400 -3.26 8.80 9.38
N ILE A 401 -3.21 7.46 9.54
CA ILE A 401 -3.90 6.77 10.64
C ILE A 401 -3.35 7.25 12.00
N LYS A 402 -2.02 7.35 12.14
CA LYS A 402 -1.38 7.88 13.35
C LYS A 402 -1.84 9.30 13.66
N GLN A 403 -1.84 10.18 12.66
CA GLN A 403 -2.26 11.57 12.82
C GLN A 403 -3.72 11.65 13.29
N ARG A 404 -4.64 10.95 12.64
CA ARG A 404 -6.07 10.97 13.00
C ARG A 404 -6.33 10.38 14.39
N ALA A 405 -5.61 9.32 14.77
CA ALA A 405 -5.67 8.74 16.11
C ALA A 405 -5.16 9.73 17.18
N GLN A 406 -4.05 10.43 16.91
CA GLN A 406 -3.51 11.45 17.80
C GLN A 406 -4.46 12.64 17.94
N GLU A 407 -5.00 13.16 16.84
CA GLU A 407 -5.98 14.26 16.87
C GLU A 407 -7.23 13.90 17.69
N ALA A 408 -7.68 12.64 17.65
CA ALA A 408 -8.79 12.19 18.49
C ALA A 408 -8.41 12.11 19.97
N LEU A 409 -7.18 11.68 20.30
CA LEU A 409 -6.66 11.70 21.68
C LEU A 409 -6.62 13.13 22.23
N ASP A 410 -6.14 14.07 21.42
CA ASP A 410 -6.02 15.47 21.81
C ASP A 410 -7.38 16.13 22.08
N ARG A 411 -8.44 15.68 21.41
CA ARG A 411 -9.83 16.11 21.69
C ARG A 411 -10.38 15.59 23.03
N ASN A 412 -9.79 14.54 23.60
CA ASN A 412 -10.19 13.92 24.88
C ASN A 412 -11.68 13.52 24.96
N VAL A 413 -12.24 13.02 23.85
CA VAL A 413 -13.63 12.55 23.77
C VAL A 413 -13.70 11.04 23.53
N LYS A 414 -14.88 10.45 23.76
CA LYS A 414 -15.14 9.06 23.39
C LYS A 414 -15.40 8.98 21.89
N GLU A 415 -14.46 8.41 21.14
CA GLU A 415 -14.53 8.36 19.68
C GLU A 415 -14.21 6.96 19.13
N HIS A 416 -14.87 6.62 18.04
CA HIS A 416 -14.63 5.40 17.28
C HIS A 416 -14.20 5.79 15.87
N LEU A 417 -12.93 5.61 15.56
CA LEU A 417 -12.37 5.92 14.25
C LEU A 417 -12.34 4.65 13.41
N GLN A 418 -13.00 4.65 12.27
CA GLN A 418 -13.01 3.50 11.35
C GLN A 418 -12.19 3.84 10.11
N PHE A 419 -11.21 3.00 9.76
CA PHE A 419 -10.34 3.16 8.60
C PHE A 419 -10.48 1.99 7.64
N VAL A 420 -10.83 2.25 6.39
CA VAL A 420 -10.83 1.25 5.32
C VAL A 420 -9.47 1.26 4.62
N LEU A 421 -8.83 0.10 4.57
CA LEU A 421 -7.51 -0.07 3.97
C LEU A 421 -7.60 -0.47 2.49
N GLY A 422 -7.42 0.47 1.57
CA GLY A 422 -7.26 0.21 0.14
C GLY A 422 -5.83 -0.18 -0.23
N THR A 423 -5.27 -1.18 0.45
CA THR A 423 -3.91 -1.69 0.23
C THR A 423 -3.77 -3.10 0.81
N GLU A 424 -2.66 -3.77 0.53
CA GLU A 424 -2.37 -5.11 1.02
C GLU A 424 -2.44 -5.23 2.55
N SER A 425 -2.95 -6.37 3.01
CA SER A 425 -3.16 -6.65 4.42
C SER A 425 -1.89 -6.86 5.25
N GLY A 426 -0.72 -7.08 4.63
CA GLY A 426 0.56 -7.20 5.35
C GLY A 426 0.89 -5.97 6.21
N MET A 427 0.21 -4.84 6.00
CA MET A 427 0.35 -3.67 6.87
C MET A 427 -0.27 -3.82 8.27
N VAL A 428 -1.09 -4.83 8.53
CA VAL A 428 -1.87 -4.99 9.77
C VAL A 428 -0.99 -4.81 11.01
N THR A 429 0.11 -5.57 11.12
CA THR A 429 0.97 -5.54 12.31
C THR A 429 1.59 -4.17 12.53
N SER A 430 2.08 -3.53 11.46
CA SER A 430 2.67 -2.19 11.53
C SER A 430 1.66 -1.13 11.94
N ILE A 431 0.43 -1.18 11.41
CA ILE A 431 -0.65 -0.25 11.78
C ILE A 431 -1.04 -0.48 13.22
N VAL A 432 -1.29 -1.73 13.63
CA VAL A 432 -1.69 -2.03 15.02
C VAL A 432 -0.60 -1.61 16.00
N ALA A 433 0.68 -1.90 15.72
CA ALA A 433 1.78 -1.46 16.56
C ALA A 433 1.85 0.07 16.67
N ALA A 434 1.73 0.79 15.55
CA ALA A 434 1.74 2.25 15.54
C ALA A 434 0.56 2.86 16.32
N VAL A 435 -0.65 2.35 16.11
CA VAL A 435 -1.86 2.80 16.82
C VAL A 435 -1.76 2.50 18.31
N ARG A 436 -1.26 1.32 18.70
CA ARG A 436 -1.05 0.99 20.12
C ARG A 436 -0.02 1.89 20.79
N ASN A 437 1.03 2.28 20.08
CA ASN A 437 2.01 3.22 20.63
C ASN A 437 1.37 4.58 20.90
N VAL A 438 0.50 5.05 19.99
CA VAL A 438 -0.25 6.31 20.15
C VAL A 438 -1.27 6.22 21.30
N LEU A 439 -2.06 5.14 21.36
CA LEU A 439 -3.07 4.97 22.42
C LEU A 439 -2.47 4.63 23.79
N GLY A 440 -1.38 3.87 23.84
CA GLY A 440 -0.70 3.44 25.06
C GLY A 440 0.05 4.56 25.78
N SER A 441 0.50 5.60 25.06
CA SER A 441 1.06 6.80 25.68
C SER A 441 0.03 7.62 26.49
N ALA A 442 -1.26 7.30 26.39
CA ALA A 442 -2.35 8.02 27.03
C ALA A 442 -2.93 7.33 28.28
N GLU A 443 -2.30 6.26 28.80
CA GLU A 443 -2.67 5.62 30.07
C GLU A 443 -2.31 6.51 31.29
N SER A 444 -2.90 7.70 31.37
CA SER A 444 -3.01 8.46 32.61
C SER A 444 -4.38 8.17 33.22
N PRO A 445 -4.48 7.81 34.52
CA PRO A 445 -5.74 7.49 35.20
C PRO A 445 -6.73 8.68 35.30
N THR A 446 -6.38 9.84 34.77
CA THR A 446 -7.18 11.07 34.72
C THR A 446 -7.82 11.35 33.35
N SER A 447 -7.56 10.53 32.33
CA SER A 447 -8.09 10.73 30.97
C SER A 447 -9.50 10.13 30.79
N GLY A 448 -10.45 10.94 30.34
CA GLY A 448 -11.80 10.50 29.95
C GLY A 448 -11.89 9.94 28.52
N ALA A 449 -10.77 9.99 27.77
CA ALA A 449 -10.72 9.56 26.38
C ALA A 449 -10.83 8.04 26.25
N LYS A 450 -12.00 7.56 25.81
CA LYS A 450 -12.19 6.17 25.41
C LYS A 450 -12.19 6.07 23.89
N ILE A 451 -11.00 5.95 23.31
CA ILE A 451 -10.80 5.88 21.86
C ILE A 451 -10.66 4.44 21.41
N SER A 452 -11.30 4.14 20.29
CA SER A 452 -11.16 2.89 19.58
C SER A 452 -10.87 3.16 18.11
N VAL A 453 -9.88 2.46 17.57
CA VAL A 453 -9.49 2.55 16.16
C VAL A 453 -9.82 1.21 15.51
N GLU A 454 -10.79 1.20 14.60
CA GLU A 454 -11.14 0.04 13.80
C GLU A 454 -10.44 0.11 12.44
N ILE A 455 -9.69 -0.95 12.13
CA ILE A 455 -9.01 -1.14 10.85
C ILE A 455 -9.81 -2.17 10.08
N VAL A 456 -10.42 -1.75 8.97
CA VAL A 456 -11.29 -2.57 8.11
C VAL A 456 -10.47 -3.07 6.93
N PHE A 457 -10.53 -4.39 6.69
CA PHE A 457 -9.87 -5.06 5.58
C PHE A 457 -10.90 -5.36 4.50
N PRO A 458 -10.93 -4.59 3.39
CA PRO A 458 -11.95 -4.74 2.37
C PRO A 458 -11.63 -5.94 1.47
N VAL A 459 -11.69 -7.12 2.08
CA VAL A 459 -11.43 -8.44 1.48
C VAL A 459 -12.76 -9.18 1.44
N SER A 460 -13.13 -9.73 0.28
CA SER A 460 -14.40 -10.44 0.15
C SER A 460 -14.40 -11.70 1.01
N SER A 461 -15.51 -11.92 1.72
CA SER A 461 -15.70 -13.10 2.56
C SER A 461 -15.89 -14.39 1.73
N GLU A 462 -16.22 -14.28 0.44
CA GLU A 462 -16.34 -15.42 -0.48
C GLU A 462 -14.99 -15.88 -1.05
N SER A 463 -13.98 -15.00 -1.00
CA SER A 463 -12.58 -15.32 -1.31
C SER A 463 -11.92 -16.19 -0.21
N MET A 464 -12.63 -16.47 0.88
CA MET A 464 -12.15 -17.32 1.97
C MET A 464 -12.80 -18.71 1.85
N THR A 465 -11.98 -19.74 1.66
CA THR A 465 -12.45 -21.13 1.60
C THR A 465 -13.13 -21.52 2.91
N LYS A 466 -14.45 -21.76 2.88
CA LYS A 466 -15.19 -22.31 4.02
C LYS A 466 -14.82 -23.78 4.18
N THR A 467 -14.04 -24.12 5.20
CA THR A 467 -13.95 -25.51 5.66
C THR A 467 -15.27 -25.87 6.33
N SER A 468 -16.19 -26.50 5.59
CA SER A 468 -17.35 -27.16 6.18
C SER A 468 -16.85 -28.34 7.01
N SER A 469 -16.98 -28.25 8.33
CA SER A 469 -16.69 -29.34 9.27
C SER A 469 -17.73 -30.46 9.27
N ASP A 470 -18.53 -30.59 8.21
CA ASP A 470 -19.55 -31.63 8.07
C ASP A 470 -19.47 -32.26 6.66
N GLN A 471 -18.72 -33.34 6.53
CA GLN A 471 -18.94 -34.32 5.46
C GLN A 471 -19.15 -35.70 6.08
N SER A 472 -20.40 -35.96 6.45
CA SER A 472 -20.94 -37.31 6.34
C SER A 472 -21.59 -37.45 4.96
N SER A 473 -21.08 -38.43 4.20
CA SER A 473 -21.69 -39.06 3.02
C SER A 473 -22.18 -38.17 1.88
N LEU A 474 -21.41 -38.11 0.78
CA LEU A 474 -21.91 -38.28 -0.60
C LEU A 474 -20.70 -38.54 -1.51
N GLY A 475 -20.63 -39.76 -2.05
CA GLY A 475 -19.50 -40.24 -2.84
C GLY A 475 -19.49 -39.72 -4.28
N VAL A 476 -18.30 -39.35 -4.75
CA VAL A 476 -17.96 -39.20 -6.17
C VAL A 476 -16.60 -39.86 -6.39
N ASN A 477 -16.53 -40.80 -7.34
CA ASN A 477 -15.34 -41.58 -7.67
C ASN A 477 -14.22 -40.71 -8.29
N PRO A 478 -12.94 -40.89 -7.92
CA PRO A 478 -11.82 -40.21 -8.59
C PRO A 478 -11.36 -41.01 -9.83
N GLY A 479 -11.32 -40.34 -10.99
CA GLY A 479 -10.67 -40.86 -12.20
C GLY A 479 -9.16 -40.76 -12.10
N LYS A 480 -8.46 -41.88 -12.33
CA LYS A 480 -6.98 -42.01 -12.31
C LYS A 480 -6.33 -41.27 -13.48
N ILE A 481 -5.44 -40.31 -13.17
CA ILE A 481 -4.26 -39.96 -13.98
C ILE A 481 -3.13 -39.61 -12.99
N GLY A 482 -1.98 -40.30 -13.11
CA GLY A 482 -0.65 -39.85 -12.65
C GLY A 482 -0.46 -39.54 -11.16
N ASP A 483 0.42 -40.30 -10.52
CA ASP A 483 0.74 -40.34 -9.09
C ASP A 483 1.19 -38.99 -8.46
N LEU A 484 0.24 -38.13 -8.05
CA LEU A 484 0.39 -37.13 -6.97
C LEU A 484 -1.00 -36.61 -6.54
N MET A 485 -1.44 -36.92 -5.31
CA MET A 485 -2.71 -36.44 -4.75
C MET A 485 -2.55 -35.05 -4.12
N LEU A 486 -2.92 -34.00 -4.87
CA LEU A 486 -3.20 -32.66 -4.32
C LEU A 486 -4.73 -32.47 -4.27
N PRO A 487 -5.32 -32.03 -3.14
CA PRO A 487 -6.74 -31.68 -3.11
C PRO A 487 -6.94 -30.36 -3.88
N VAL A 488 -7.32 -30.47 -5.15
CA VAL A 488 -7.77 -29.34 -5.97
C VAL A 488 -9.16 -28.92 -5.49
N VAL A 489 -9.28 -27.70 -4.94
CA VAL A 489 -10.55 -27.05 -4.63
C VAL A 489 -10.72 -25.86 -5.58
N PRO A 490 -11.75 -25.84 -6.45
CA PRO A 490 -11.89 -24.84 -7.50
C PRO A 490 -12.59 -23.53 -7.05
N GLY A 491 -12.07 -22.40 -7.54
CA GLY A 491 -12.65 -21.04 -7.57
C GLY A 491 -11.55 -19.98 -7.39
N VAL A 492 -11.39 -18.86 -8.12
CA VAL A 492 -12.08 -18.21 -9.25
C VAL A 492 -11.00 -18.02 -10.34
N ALA A 493 -11.25 -18.46 -11.58
CA ALA A 493 -10.46 -18.27 -12.81
C ALA A 493 -8.93 -18.01 -12.72
N SER A 494 -8.17 -18.75 -11.90
CA SER A 494 -6.69 -18.92 -12.03
C SER A 494 -6.09 -20.06 -11.19
N GLY A 495 -6.87 -20.83 -10.43
CA GLY A 495 -6.37 -22.06 -9.78
C GLY A 495 -5.48 -21.87 -8.55
N GLU A 496 -5.48 -20.69 -7.92
CA GLU A 496 -4.81 -20.48 -6.63
C GLU A 496 -5.80 -20.66 -5.47
N GLY A 497 -5.63 -21.72 -4.68
CA GLY A 497 -6.44 -21.98 -3.49
C GLY A 497 -6.14 -20.99 -2.36
N CYS A 498 -7.17 -20.39 -1.77
CA CYS A 498 -7.02 -19.45 -0.65
C CYS A 498 -6.86 -20.18 0.69
N SER A 499 -5.80 -19.84 1.44
CA SER A 499 -5.52 -20.41 2.76
C SER A 499 -6.24 -19.66 3.89
N ILE A 500 -6.53 -20.36 4.98
CA ILE A 500 -7.12 -19.80 6.21
C ILE A 500 -6.22 -18.78 6.93
N HIS A 501 -4.94 -18.66 6.53
CA HIS A 501 -3.94 -17.79 7.18
C HIS A 501 -3.85 -16.39 6.55
N GLY A 502 -4.63 -16.10 5.52
CA GLY A 502 -4.63 -14.80 4.86
C GLY A 502 -5.19 -14.90 3.45
N GLY A 503 -6.38 -15.49 3.32
CA GLY A 503 -7.02 -15.78 2.04
C GLY A 503 -7.05 -14.57 1.12
N CYS A 504 -6.77 -14.83 -0.16
CA CYS A 504 -6.88 -14.00 -1.35
C CYS A 504 -6.35 -12.55 -1.33
N ALA A 505 -6.00 -11.92 -0.19
CA ALA A 505 -5.61 -10.51 -0.06
C ALA A 505 -4.15 -10.29 0.36
N SER A 506 -3.31 -11.30 0.17
CA SER A 506 -1.88 -11.24 0.45
C SER A 506 -1.11 -11.85 -0.71
N CYS A 507 0.00 -11.23 -1.09
CA CYS A 507 0.78 -11.62 -2.25
C CYS A 507 1.29 -13.08 -2.14
N PRO A 508 0.98 -13.97 -3.10
CA PRO A 508 1.43 -15.37 -3.07
C PRO A 508 2.96 -15.48 -3.08
N TYR A 509 3.66 -14.62 -3.83
CA TYR A 509 5.12 -14.59 -3.84
C TYR A 509 5.70 -14.19 -2.48
N MET A 510 5.06 -13.23 -1.79
CA MET A 510 5.51 -12.83 -0.46
C MET A 510 5.39 -13.96 0.56
N LYS A 511 4.36 -14.81 0.44
CA LYS A 511 4.17 -16.00 1.28
C LYS A 511 5.24 -17.08 1.13
N MET A 512 6.06 -17.03 0.06
CA MET A 512 7.24 -17.91 -0.05
C MET A 512 8.28 -17.62 1.04
N ASN A 513 8.23 -16.42 1.64
CA ASN A 513 9.06 -16.05 2.79
C ASN A 513 8.41 -16.54 4.09
N SER A 514 8.82 -17.71 4.56
CA SER A 514 8.33 -18.29 5.81
C SER A 514 9.32 -18.14 6.97
N LEU A 515 8.82 -18.20 8.21
CA LEU A 515 9.66 -18.22 9.41
C LEU A 515 10.60 -19.44 9.41
N THR A 516 10.10 -20.59 8.95
CA THR A 516 10.87 -21.84 8.85
C THR A 516 12.02 -21.69 7.87
N SER A 517 11.79 -21.06 6.71
CA SER A 517 12.85 -20.78 5.74
C SER A 517 13.90 -19.84 6.32
N LEU A 518 13.47 -18.77 7.00
CA LEU A 518 14.38 -17.83 7.66
C LEU A 518 15.26 -18.53 8.69
N LEU A 519 14.67 -19.30 9.60
CA LEU A 519 15.43 -20.05 10.60
C LEU A 519 16.40 -21.04 9.96
N THR A 520 15.97 -21.75 8.93
CA THR A 520 16.81 -22.73 8.22
C THR A 520 18.02 -22.07 7.58
N VAL A 521 17.82 -20.96 6.85
CA VAL A 521 18.92 -20.16 6.28
C VAL A 521 19.85 -19.66 7.39
N CYS A 522 19.31 -19.06 8.46
CA CYS A 522 20.11 -18.57 9.58
C CYS A 522 20.94 -19.69 10.25
N HIS A 523 20.36 -20.87 10.46
CA HIS A 523 21.05 -22.00 11.08
C HIS A 523 22.13 -22.63 10.19
N GLN A 524 22.03 -22.49 8.87
CA GLN A 524 23.00 -23.01 7.92
C GLN A 524 24.14 -22.03 7.59
N LEU A 525 24.07 -20.77 8.02
CA LEU A 525 25.16 -19.80 7.83
C LEU A 525 26.28 -19.96 8.86
N PRO A 526 27.57 -19.73 8.52
CA PRO A 526 28.11 -19.57 7.18
C PRO A 526 27.91 -20.84 6.34
N ASP A 527 27.67 -20.68 5.03
CA ASP A 527 27.39 -21.79 4.11
C ASP A 527 28.65 -22.62 3.78
N GLU A 528 29.14 -23.40 4.76
CA GLU A 528 30.35 -24.22 4.61
C GLU A 528 30.15 -25.41 3.64
N LYS A 529 28.90 -25.85 3.46
CA LYS A 529 28.54 -27.03 2.66
C LYS A 529 28.01 -26.68 1.27
N ASN A 530 27.97 -25.39 0.91
CA ASN A 530 27.39 -24.88 -0.35
C ASN A 530 25.92 -25.29 -0.55
N THR A 531 25.16 -25.46 0.52
CA THR A 531 23.73 -25.83 0.46
C THR A 531 22.84 -24.63 0.24
N LEU A 532 23.33 -23.41 0.49
CA LEU A 532 22.60 -22.16 0.33
C LEU A 532 22.95 -21.41 -0.97
N LEU A 533 23.68 -22.02 -1.90
CA LEU A 533 24.05 -21.39 -3.18
C LEU A 533 22.83 -20.83 -3.93
N ALA A 534 21.74 -21.61 -4.04
CA ALA A 534 20.51 -21.16 -4.70
C ALA A 534 19.79 -20.03 -3.93
N PHE A 535 19.98 -19.94 -2.61
CA PHE A 535 19.40 -18.90 -1.76
C PHE A 535 20.22 -17.61 -1.79
N ARG A 536 21.42 -17.61 -2.38
CA ARG A 536 22.26 -16.43 -2.43
C ARG A 536 21.75 -15.48 -3.52
N ALA A 537 21.55 -14.21 -3.16
CA ALA A 537 21.39 -13.16 -4.16
C ALA A 537 22.76 -12.94 -4.83
N GLU A 538 22.97 -13.57 -5.99
CA GLU A 538 24.20 -13.45 -6.73
C GLU A 538 24.34 -12.07 -7.39
N ARG A 539 25.59 -11.71 -7.70
CA ARG A 539 25.85 -10.60 -8.63
C ARG A 539 25.41 -11.02 -10.02
N PHE A 540 24.72 -10.12 -10.73
CA PHE A 540 24.46 -10.32 -12.15
C PHE A 540 25.80 -10.45 -12.90
N LYS A 541 26.07 -11.66 -13.40
CA LYS A 541 27.19 -11.93 -14.32
C LYS A 541 26.82 -11.65 -15.77
N SER A 542 25.53 -11.39 -16.03
CA SER A 542 24.96 -11.10 -17.33
C SER A 542 25.31 -9.68 -17.78
N GLN A 543 25.43 -9.52 -19.10
CA GLN A 543 25.72 -8.25 -19.75
C GLN A 543 24.47 -7.71 -20.45
N THR A 544 24.41 -6.39 -20.60
CA THR A 544 23.42 -5.70 -21.41
C THR A 544 23.66 -5.92 -22.91
N PRO A 545 22.69 -5.59 -23.80
CA PRO A 545 22.89 -5.65 -25.25
C PRO A 545 24.12 -4.87 -25.73
N HIS A 546 24.51 -3.80 -25.04
CA HIS A 546 25.72 -3.02 -25.33
C HIS A 546 26.98 -3.53 -24.60
N GLY A 547 26.93 -4.70 -23.96
CA GLY A 547 28.09 -5.37 -23.35
C GLY A 547 28.49 -4.86 -21.96
N LYS A 548 27.68 -4.00 -21.32
CA LYS A 548 27.92 -3.49 -19.97
C LYS A 548 27.36 -4.46 -18.92
N SER A 549 27.83 -4.38 -17.68
CA SER A 549 27.28 -5.17 -16.57
C SER A 549 25.85 -4.73 -16.26
N ILE A 550 24.90 -5.67 -16.18
CA ILE A 550 23.51 -5.37 -15.76
C ILE A 550 23.50 -4.76 -14.36
N ALA A 551 24.38 -5.25 -13.46
CA ALA A 551 24.45 -4.71 -12.11
C ALA A 551 24.86 -3.24 -12.11
N ASP A 552 25.80 -2.84 -12.98
CA ASP A 552 26.28 -1.46 -13.00
C ASP A 552 25.23 -0.54 -13.63
N VAL A 553 24.73 -0.87 -14.82
CA VAL A 553 23.76 -0.04 -15.56
C VAL A 553 22.39 -0.01 -14.87
N GLY A 554 21.89 -1.15 -14.39
CA GLY A 554 20.60 -1.22 -13.72
C GLY A 554 20.56 -0.50 -12.37
N CYS A 555 21.72 -0.29 -11.74
CA CYS A 555 21.82 0.50 -10.51
C CYS A 555 21.71 2.00 -10.74
N GLU A 556 22.12 2.51 -11.91
CA GLU A 556 22.13 3.95 -12.20
C GLU A 556 20.75 4.61 -11.99
N PRO A 557 19.63 4.06 -12.53
CA PRO A 557 18.30 4.58 -12.25
C PRO A 557 17.90 4.63 -10.76
N ILE A 558 18.39 3.69 -9.96
CA ILE A 558 18.13 3.62 -8.50
C ILE A 558 18.96 4.70 -7.80
N LEU A 559 20.22 4.87 -8.20
CA LEU A 559 21.10 5.93 -7.67
C LEU A 559 20.57 7.32 -8.01
N HIS A 560 20.00 7.51 -9.20
CA HIS A 560 19.29 8.73 -9.60
C HIS A 560 18.11 9.05 -8.68
N MET A 561 17.27 8.05 -8.40
CA MET A 561 16.17 8.19 -7.43
C MET A 561 16.68 8.57 -6.04
N ARG A 562 17.74 7.92 -5.57
CA ARG A 562 18.33 8.19 -4.25
C ARG A 562 18.91 9.59 -4.15
N HIS A 563 19.61 10.03 -5.20
CA HIS A 563 20.09 11.40 -5.29
C HIS A 563 18.92 12.38 -5.18
N PHE A 564 17.86 12.17 -5.97
CA PHE A 564 16.65 13.00 -5.93
C PHE A 564 16.03 13.08 -4.53
N GLN A 565 15.92 11.97 -3.81
CA GLN A 565 15.37 11.97 -2.45
C GLN A 565 16.19 12.79 -1.45
N VAL A 566 17.50 12.98 -1.70
CA VAL A 566 18.39 13.77 -0.84
C VAL A 566 18.44 15.23 -1.28
N SER A 567 18.58 15.50 -2.58
CA SER A 567 18.78 16.83 -3.14
C SER A 567 17.50 17.56 -3.49
N LEU A 568 16.36 16.85 -3.58
CA LEU A 568 15.09 17.32 -4.13
C LEU A 568 15.21 17.89 -5.56
N SER A 569 16.25 17.48 -6.28
CA SER A 569 16.53 17.90 -7.65
C SER A 569 17.13 16.75 -8.46
N LEU A 570 16.73 16.62 -9.73
CA LEU A 570 17.30 15.62 -10.61
C LEU A 570 18.67 16.09 -11.11
N SER A 571 19.67 15.21 -10.99
CA SER A 571 20.97 15.44 -11.63
C SER A 571 20.78 15.51 -13.14
N LEU A 572 21.51 16.40 -13.80
CA LEU A 572 21.51 16.48 -15.27
C LEU A 572 21.96 15.16 -15.91
N SER A 573 22.78 14.34 -15.21
CA SER A 573 23.16 13.00 -15.66
C SER A 573 21.98 12.05 -15.87
N VAL A 574 20.83 12.30 -15.22
CA VAL A 574 19.61 11.48 -15.35
C VAL A 574 19.09 11.48 -16.78
N PHE A 575 19.35 12.55 -17.52
CA PHE A 575 18.87 12.75 -18.90
C PHE A 575 19.87 12.29 -19.95
N CYS A 576 21.00 11.72 -19.53
CA CYS A 576 21.99 11.13 -20.41
C CYS A 576 21.79 9.63 -20.52
N LEU A 577 22.00 9.10 -21.73
CA LEU A 577 22.19 7.65 -21.91
C LEU A 577 23.59 7.26 -21.41
N PRO A 578 23.80 6.00 -20.96
CA PRO A 578 25.07 5.53 -20.43
C PRO A 578 26.29 5.67 -21.37
N GLU A 579 26.08 5.91 -22.66
CA GLU A 579 27.14 6.06 -23.68
C GLU A 579 27.44 7.52 -24.06
N VAL A 580 26.64 8.49 -23.58
CA VAL A 580 26.77 9.89 -23.95
C VAL A 580 27.54 10.64 -22.86
N THR A 581 28.59 11.38 -23.25
CA THR A 581 29.33 12.18 -22.28
C THR A 581 28.48 13.38 -21.84
N PHE A 582 28.66 13.85 -20.60
CA PHE A 582 27.89 14.98 -20.07
C PHE A 582 27.97 16.23 -20.96
N GLU A 583 29.10 16.45 -21.63
CA GLU A 583 29.32 17.54 -22.59
C GLU A 583 28.54 17.39 -23.91
N THR A 584 28.15 16.17 -24.31
CA THR A 584 27.34 15.92 -25.52
C THR A 584 25.84 15.89 -25.25
N CYS A 585 25.39 15.68 -24.00
CA CYS A 585 23.96 15.73 -23.66
C CYS A 585 23.39 17.15 -23.59
N PHE A 586 24.22 18.15 -23.28
CA PHE A 586 23.77 19.51 -22.90
C PHE A 586 24.34 20.64 -23.78
N ASN A 587 24.98 20.29 -24.90
CA ASN A 587 25.29 21.19 -26.02
C ASN A 587 24.35 20.86 -27.18
#